data_AF-A0A2S1SHN5-F1
#
_entry.id   AF-A0A2S1SHN5-F1
#
_cell.length_a   1.000
_cell.length_b   1.000
_cell.length_c   1.000
_cell.angle_alpha   90.00
_cell.angle_beta   90.00
_cell.angle_gamma   90.00
#
_symmetry.space_group_name_H-M   'P 1'
#
loop_
_entity.id
_entity.type
_entity.pdbx_description
1 polymer ?
#
loop_
_entity_poly.entity_id
_entity_poly.type
_entity_poly.pdbx_seq_one_letter_code
_entity_poly.pdbx_strand_id
1 'polypeptide(L)'
;MVRYLKYCPKKNKRMETRSKFGQGLEIIAKICTILIPVVLFYWGNRYQEANAAETKIQQNYDRVANLLKSLSSKDTLERKLALKFSETLSKTGDFPPDLFLVIAEVSLADTDPSVASVANNILQNAALNAAKDQDKEVEKSAKAAIKASTRVYLQATPDFDKKSTIKLRNTLESKGFSLPGIETVSQKISPENTEVRYFNEKDKPIADIISKVMKQQGLEANVKKINPEKPINRSQVEVWLKK
;
A
#
# COMPACT_ATOMS: atom_id res chain seq x y z
N MET A 1 -82.56 53.77 -36.10
CA MET A 1 -81.21 53.60 -36.69
C MET A 1 -80.21 54.33 -35.79
N VAL A 2 -79.60 53.65 -34.81
CA VAL A 2 -78.77 54.27 -33.75
C VAL A 2 -77.30 53.94 -34.03
N ARG A 3 -76.48 54.96 -34.30
CA ARG A 3 -75.03 54.86 -34.54
C ARG A 3 -74.27 54.88 -33.21
N TYR A 4 -73.52 53.83 -32.91
CA TYR A 4 -72.53 53.80 -31.84
C TYR A 4 -71.27 54.57 -32.27
N LEU A 5 -70.86 55.57 -31.49
CA LEU A 5 -69.57 56.25 -31.63
C LEU A 5 -68.48 55.48 -30.88
N LYS A 6 -67.45 55.07 -31.61
CA LYS A 6 -66.29 54.29 -31.15
C LYS A 6 -65.31 55.21 -30.42
N TYR A 7 -65.14 55.03 -29.10
CA TYR A 7 -64.20 55.81 -28.29
C TYR A 7 -62.77 55.27 -28.43
N CYS A 8 -61.88 56.06 -29.04
CA CYS A 8 -60.44 55.78 -29.10
C CYS A 8 -59.72 56.56 -27.99
N PRO A 9 -59.17 55.91 -26.95
CA PRO A 9 -58.39 56.61 -25.92
C PRO A 9 -57.08 57.13 -26.53
N LYS A 10 -56.92 58.46 -26.48
CA LYS A 10 -55.74 59.19 -26.93
C LYS A 10 -54.57 58.88 -25.99
N LYS A 11 -53.60 58.08 -26.42
CA LYS A 11 -52.38 57.79 -25.65
C LYS A 11 -51.55 59.06 -25.51
N ASN A 12 -51.56 59.68 -24.33
CA ASN A 12 -50.64 60.75 -23.96
C ASN A 12 -49.22 60.18 -23.80
N LYS A 13 -48.37 60.36 -24.80
CA LYS A 13 -46.92 60.15 -24.68
C LYS A 13 -46.34 61.35 -23.91
N ARG A 14 -46.29 61.27 -22.58
CA ARG A 14 -45.40 62.13 -21.80
C ARG A 14 -43.96 61.70 -22.11
N MET A 15 -43.22 62.55 -22.83
CA MET A 15 -41.78 62.40 -22.97
C MET A 15 -41.14 62.81 -21.64
N GLU A 16 -40.88 61.84 -20.77
CA GLU A 16 -40.03 62.04 -19.59
C GLU A 16 -38.59 62.28 -20.07
N THR A 17 -38.09 63.48 -19.82
CA THR A 17 -36.68 63.82 -20.01
C THR A 17 -35.86 63.04 -19.00
N ARG A 18 -35.35 61.87 -19.42
CA ARG A 18 -34.45 61.05 -18.61
C ARG A 18 -33.26 61.89 -18.15
N SER A 19 -33.19 62.14 -16.84
CA SER A 19 -32.05 62.78 -16.18
C SER A 19 -30.75 62.08 -16.60
N LYS A 20 -29.69 62.85 -16.90
CA LYS A 20 -28.36 62.33 -17.25
C LYS A 20 -27.82 61.34 -16.22
N PHE A 21 -28.24 61.49 -14.96
CA PHE A 21 -27.92 60.57 -13.87
C PHE A 21 -28.53 59.17 -14.07
N GLY A 22 -29.77 59.10 -14.57
CA GLY A 22 -30.43 57.84 -14.89
C GLY A 22 -29.76 57.10 -16.04
N GLN A 23 -29.24 57.81 -17.04
CA GLN A 23 -28.48 57.21 -18.13
C GLN A 23 -27.15 56.61 -17.64
N GLY A 24 -26.46 57.27 -16.71
CA GLY A 24 -25.26 56.73 -16.08
C GLY A 24 -25.52 55.45 -15.29
N LEU A 25 -26.60 55.42 -14.50
CA LEU A 25 -27.01 54.23 -13.75
C LEU A 25 -27.40 53.06 -14.67
N GLU A 26 -28.09 53.31 -15.78
CA GLU A 26 -28.42 52.25 -16.75
C GLU A 26 -27.17 51.62 -17.39
N ILE A 27 -26.12 52.42 -17.66
CA ILE A 27 -24.86 51.90 -18.21
C ILE A 27 -24.13 51.05 -17.16
N ILE A 28 -24.03 51.51 -15.92
CA ILE A 28 -23.42 50.75 -14.82
C ILE A 28 -24.16 49.43 -14.60
N ALA A 29 -25.49 49.46 -14.57
CA ALA A 29 -26.32 48.27 -14.38
C ALA A 29 -26.06 47.21 -15.46
N LYS A 30 -25.92 47.61 -16.73
CA LYS A 30 -25.59 46.72 -17.85
C LYS A 30 -24.18 46.12 -17.75
N ILE A 31 -23.20 46.92 -17.31
CA ILE A 31 -21.84 46.44 -17.08
C ILE A 31 -21.83 45.42 -15.94
N CYS A 32 -22.51 45.70 -14.83
CA CYS A 32 -22.60 44.80 -13.69
C CYS A 32 -23.28 43.47 -14.06
N THR A 33 -24.31 43.47 -14.92
CA THR A 33 -24.99 42.22 -15.33
C THR A 33 -24.06 41.27 -16.08
N ILE A 34 -23.05 41.79 -16.78
CA ILE A 34 -22.05 40.97 -17.50
C ILE A 34 -20.87 40.63 -16.59
N LEU A 35 -20.41 41.57 -15.76
CA LEU A 35 -19.21 41.41 -14.95
C LEU A 35 -19.41 40.46 -13.76
N ILE A 36 -20.60 40.45 -13.15
CA ILE A 36 -20.91 39.57 -12.00
C ILE A 36 -20.77 38.08 -12.37
N PRO A 37 -21.38 37.56 -13.46
CA PRO A 37 -21.18 36.17 -13.88
C PRO A 37 -19.72 35.80 -14.14
N VAL A 38 -18.93 36.70 -14.73
CA VAL A 38 -17.51 36.46 -15.03
C VAL A 38 -16.69 36.35 -13.75
N VAL A 39 -16.92 37.24 -12.78
CA VAL A 39 -16.25 37.18 -11.48
C VAL A 39 -16.66 35.92 -10.71
N LEU A 40 -17.95 35.57 -10.70
CA LEU A 40 -18.42 34.34 -10.06
C LEU A 40 -17.84 33.08 -10.70
N PHE A 41 -17.75 33.03 -12.03
CA PHE A 41 -17.12 31.92 -12.75
C PHE A 41 -15.63 31.79 -12.40
N TYR A 42 -14.91 32.91 -12.39
CA TYR A 42 -13.49 32.94 -12.04
C TYR A 42 -13.24 32.46 -10.59
N TRP A 43 -14.02 32.96 -9.63
CA TRP A 43 -13.92 32.54 -8.23
C TRP A 43 -14.37 31.09 -8.04
N GLY A 44 -15.41 30.66 -8.76
CA GLY A 44 -15.87 29.27 -8.77
C GLY A 44 -14.79 28.30 -9.24
N ASN A 45 -14.07 28.63 -10.33
CA ASN A 45 -12.99 27.79 -10.82
C ASN A 45 -11.81 27.71 -9.82
N ARG A 46 -11.43 28.84 -9.23
CA ARG A 46 -10.39 28.88 -8.16
C ARG A 46 -10.79 28.08 -6.92
N TYR A 47 -12.05 28.17 -6.50
CA TYR A 47 -12.58 27.43 -5.37
C TYR A 47 -12.63 25.92 -5.65
N GLN A 48 -13.00 25.53 -6.88
CA GLN A 48 -12.95 24.13 -7.29
C GLN A 48 -11.52 23.58 -7.30
N GLU A 49 -10.53 24.33 -7.79
CA GLU A 49 -9.12 23.92 -7.77
C GLU A 49 -8.60 23.74 -6.34
N ALA A 50 -8.92 24.66 -5.43
CA ALA A 50 -8.54 24.55 -4.02
C ALA A 50 -9.15 23.29 -3.36
N ASN A 51 -10.44 23.07 -3.57
CA ASN A 51 -11.13 21.90 -3.03
C ASN A 51 -10.72 20.59 -3.71
N ALA A 52 -10.25 20.63 -4.96
CA ALA A 52 -9.78 19.45 -5.69
C ALA A 52 -8.52 18.85 -5.04
N ALA A 53 -7.65 19.68 -4.44
CA ALA A 53 -6.48 19.18 -3.71
C ALA A 53 -6.89 18.51 -2.39
N GLU A 54 -7.75 19.15 -1.59
CA GLU A 54 -8.24 18.60 -0.32
C GLU A 54 -9.05 17.31 -0.52
N THR A 55 -9.93 17.27 -1.52
CA THR A 55 -10.70 16.07 -1.84
C THR A 55 -9.83 14.91 -2.28
N LYS A 56 -8.72 15.14 -3.00
CA LYS A 56 -7.74 14.09 -3.34
C LYS A 56 -7.07 13.52 -2.10
N ILE A 57 -6.65 14.38 -1.17
CA ILE A 57 -6.05 13.97 0.10
C ILE A 57 -7.05 13.13 0.90
N GLN A 58 -8.29 13.61 1.04
CA GLN A 58 -9.35 12.88 1.74
C GLN A 58 -9.63 11.51 1.09
N GLN A 59 -9.74 11.46 -0.24
CA GLN A 59 -9.93 10.21 -0.98
C GLN A 59 -8.78 9.22 -0.75
N ASN A 60 -7.55 9.70 -0.69
CA ASN A 60 -6.39 8.85 -0.39
C ASN A 60 -6.46 8.29 1.03
N TYR A 61 -6.82 9.12 2.03
CA TYR A 61 -7.05 8.63 3.39
C TYR A 61 -8.17 7.61 3.46
N ASP A 62 -9.29 7.84 2.79
CA ASP A 62 -10.41 6.90 2.77
C ASP A 62 -10.01 5.57 2.11
N ARG A 63 -9.21 5.60 1.03
CA ARG A 63 -8.66 4.39 0.40
C ARG A 63 -7.74 3.62 1.35
N VAL A 64 -6.81 4.32 2.00
CA VAL A 64 -5.88 3.70 2.97
C VAL A 64 -6.67 3.13 4.15
N ALA A 65 -7.63 3.87 4.71
CA ALA A 65 -8.47 3.40 5.81
C ALA A 65 -9.27 2.14 5.43
N ASN A 66 -9.85 2.10 4.23
CA ASN A 66 -10.55 0.92 3.73
C ASN A 66 -9.59 -0.26 3.52
N LEU A 67 -8.39 -0.03 2.99
CA LEU A 67 -7.38 -1.09 2.86
C LEU A 67 -6.94 -1.62 4.22
N LEU A 68 -6.70 -0.75 5.20
CA LEU A 68 -6.35 -1.14 6.56
C LEU A 68 -7.45 -1.99 7.18
N LYS A 69 -8.70 -1.56 7.04
CA LYS A 69 -9.87 -2.34 7.49
C LYS A 69 -9.88 -3.73 6.85
N SER A 70 -9.74 -3.81 5.53
CA SER A 70 -9.77 -5.08 4.80
C SER A 70 -8.55 -5.97 5.07
N LEU A 71 -7.36 -5.41 5.29
CA LEU A 71 -6.16 -6.13 5.70
C LEU A 71 -6.27 -6.68 7.13
N SER A 72 -7.01 -5.99 8.00
CA SER A 72 -7.30 -6.43 9.38
C SER A 72 -8.49 -7.38 9.50
N SER A 73 -9.20 -7.64 8.39
CA SER A 73 -10.40 -8.48 8.40
C SER A 73 -10.09 -9.92 8.79
N LYS A 74 -11.03 -10.59 9.47
CA LYS A 74 -10.91 -12.02 9.77
C LYS A 74 -11.10 -12.88 8.53
N ASP A 75 -11.74 -12.37 7.49
CA ASP A 75 -11.94 -13.08 6.22
C ASP A 75 -10.64 -13.12 5.40
N THR A 76 -10.21 -14.34 5.06
CA THR A 76 -9.01 -14.57 4.24
C THR A 76 -9.18 -14.04 2.82
N LEU A 77 -10.40 -14.05 2.26
CA LEU A 77 -10.68 -13.56 0.92
C LEU A 77 -10.58 -12.04 0.87
N GLU A 78 -11.13 -11.34 1.86
CA GLU A 78 -11.04 -9.88 1.97
C GLU A 78 -9.58 -9.42 2.11
N ARG A 79 -8.78 -10.09 2.96
CA ARG A 79 -7.34 -9.81 3.07
C ARG A 79 -6.60 -10.05 1.76
N LYS A 80 -6.89 -11.14 1.05
CA LYS A 80 -6.29 -11.42 -0.27
C LYS A 80 -6.64 -10.34 -1.30
N LEU A 81 -7.89 -9.87 -1.32
CA LEU A 81 -8.32 -8.81 -2.22
C LEU A 81 -7.59 -7.50 -1.90
N ALA A 82 -7.48 -7.14 -0.63
CA ALA A 82 -6.73 -5.96 -0.19
C ALA A 82 -5.25 -6.05 -0.59
N LEU A 83 -4.62 -7.21 -0.38
CA LEU A 83 -3.26 -7.45 -0.85
C LEU A 83 -3.13 -7.36 -2.37
N LYS A 84 -4.08 -7.88 -3.15
CA LYS A 84 -4.05 -7.71 -4.61
C LYS A 84 -4.16 -6.26 -5.04
N PHE A 85 -4.96 -5.46 -4.34
CA PHE A 85 -5.00 -4.02 -4.60
C PHE A 85 -3.67 -3.35 -4.24
N SER A 86 -3.10 -3.66 -3.07
CA SER A 86 -1.77 -3.20 -2.66
C SER A 86 -0.65 -3.64 -3.62
N GLU A 87 -0.75 -4.82 -4.23
CA GLU A 87 0.16 -5.30 -5.26
C GLU A 87 0.10 -4.41 -6.51
N THR A 88 -1.09 -4.01 -6.94
CA THR A 88 -1.26 -3.07 -8.06
C THR A 88 -0.66 -1.71 -7.72
N LEU A 89 -0.93 -1.16 -6.54
CA LEU A 89 -0.34 0.12 -6.09
C LEU A 89 1.19 0.07 -6.04
N SER A 90 1.74 -1.06 -5.57
CA SER A 90 3.18 -1.30 -5.58
C SER A 90 3.76 -1.27 -6.99
N LYS A 91 3.06 -1.84 -7.98
CA LYS A 91 3.49 -1.85 -9.39
C LYS A 91 3.39 -0.48 -10.06
N THR A 92 2.40 0.33 -9.70
CA THR A 92 2.22 1.67 -10.31
C THR A 92 3.09 2.75 -9.66
N GLY A 93 3.71 2.47 -8.51
CA GLY A 93 4.49 3.46 -7.75
C GLY A 93 3.63 4.26 -6.76
N ASP A 94 2.32 4.05 -6.74
CA ASP A 94 1.38 4.75 -5.84
C ASP A 94 1.22 4.04 -4.49
N PHE A 95 2.25 3.33 -4.02
CA PHE A 95 2.16 2.57 -2.79
C PHE A 95 2.23 3.49 -1.56
N PRO A 96 1.15 3.58 -0.74
CA PRO A 96 1.15 4.47 0.41
C PRO A 96 2.19 4.02 1.44
N PRO A 97 3.08 4.92 1.91
CA PRO A 97 4.15 4.55 2.83
C PRO A 97 3.63 4.01 4.17
N ASP A 98 2.47 4.48 4.61
CA ASP A 98 1.82 4.03 5.86
C ASP A 98 1.46 2.54 5.83
N LEU A 99 1.28 1.95 4.64
CA LEU A 99 0.95 0.53 4.50
C LEU A 99 2.17 -0.38 4.66
N PHE A 100 3.41 0.10 4.60
CA PHE A 100 4.59 -0.77 4.71
C PHE A 100 4.62 -1.56 6.01
N LEU A 101 4.34 -0.90 7.14
CA LEU A 101 4.35 -1.55 8.45
C LEU A 101 3.19 -2.55 8.61
N VAL A 102 2.03 -2.22 8.07
CA VAL A 102 0.85 -3.09 8.16
C VAL A 102 1.02 -4.31 7.27
N ILE A 103 1.53 -4.15 6.05
CA ILE A 103 1.83 -5.28 5.16
C ILE A 103 2.96 -6.14 5.74
N ALA A 104 3.95 -5.54 6.41
CA ALA A 104 4.98 -6.30 7.15
C ALA A 104 4.38 -7.09 8.31
N GLU A 105 3.47 -6.51 9.08
CA GLU A 105 2.79 -7.24 10.15
C GLU A 105 1.95 -8.39 9.58
N VAL A 106 1.19 -8.16 8.51
CA VAL A 106 0.44 -9.22 7.80
C VAL A 106 1.39 -10.30 7.26
N SER A 107 2.56 -9.92 6.76
CA SER A 107 3.52 -10.88 6.23
C SER A 107 4.16 -11.78 7.31
N LEU A 108 4.11 -11.35 8.57
CA LEU A 108 4.66 -12.04 9.73
C LEU A 108 3.60 -12.81 10.53
N ALA A 109 2.43 -12.20 10.75
CA ALA A 109 1.45 -12.63 11.72
C ALA A 109 0.22 -13.32 11.10
N ASP A 110 0.03 -13.28 9.77
CA ASP A 110 -1.14 -13.91 9.16
C ASP A 110 -1.09 -15.43 9.27
N THR A 111 -2.23 -16.01 9.67
CA THR A 111 -2.41 -17.45 9.78
C THR A 111 -2.41 -18.19 8.43
N ASP A 112 -2.78 -17.52 7.34
CA ASP A 112 -2.77 -18.10 5.99
C ASP A 112 -1.41 -17.85 5.32
N PRO A 113 -0.60 -18.91 5.06
CA PRO A 113 0.71 -18.77 4.43
C PRO A 113 0.66 -18.13 3.04
N SER A 114 -0.45 -18.28 2.31
CA SER A 114 -0.65 -17.64 1.02
C SER A 114 -0.76 -16.12 1.15
N VAL A 115 -1.40 -15.62 2.22
CA VAL A 115 -1.56 -14.19 2.49
C VAL A 115 -0.22 -13.60 2.89
N ALA A 116 0.47 -14.25 3.83
CA ALA A 116 1.78 -13.85 4.29
C ALA A 116 2.82 -13.77 3.15
N SER A 117 2.83 -14.79 2.26
CA SER A 117 3.70 -14.82 1.08
C SER A 117 3.43 -13.67 0.12
N VAL A 118 2.16 -13.37 -0.19
CA VAL A 118 1.79 -12.26 -1.07
C VAL A 118 2.18 -10.92 -0.45
N ALA A 119 1.96 -10.74 0.85
CA ALA A 119 2.36 -9.54 1.59
C ALA A 119 3.88 -9.31 1.50
N ASN A 120 4.69 -10.36 1.70
CA ASN A 120 6.15 -10.27 1.54
C ASN A 120 6.57 -9.86 0.12
N ASN A 121 5.94 -10.43 -0.91
CA ASN A 121 6.23 -10.05 -2.30
C ASN A 121 5.90 -8.58 -2.59
N ILE A 122 4.80 -8.08 -2.02
CA ILE A 122 4.41 -6.66 -2.14
C ILE A 122 5.46 -5.76 -1.48
N LEU A 123 5.96 -6.11 -0.28
CA LEU A 123 7.01 -5.33 0.38
C LEU A 123 8.29 -5.26 -0.44
N GLN A 124 8.70 -6.39 -1.03
CA GLN A 124 9.89 -6.44 -1.89
C GLN A 124 9.71 -5.57 -3.14
N ASN A 125 8.58 -5.70 -3.84
CA ASN A 125 8.30 -4.91 -5.03
C ASN A 125 8.17 -3.41 -4.73
N ALA A 126 7.48 -3.06 -3.64
CA ALA A 126 7.31 -1.68 -3.22
C ALA A 126 8.66 -1.06 -2.81
N ALA A 127 9.54 -1.80 -2.13
CA ALA A 127 10.89 -1.35 -1.83
C ALA A 127 11.74 -1.12 -3.08
N LEU A 128 11.64 -2.01 -4.08
CA LEU A 128 12.35 -1.88 -5.35
C LEU A 128 11.89 -0.66 -6.15
N ASN A 129 10.59 -0.33 -6.12
CA ASN A 129 10.06 0.83 -6.82
C ASN A 129 10.33 2.14 -6.07
N ALA A 130 10.23 2.15 -4.74
CA ALA A 130 10.62 3.30 -3.91
C ALA A 130 12.07 3.74 -4.16
N ALA A 131 12.97 2.78 -4.34
CA ALA A 131 14.38 3.05 -4.66
C ALA A 131 14.56 3.70 -6.06
N LYS A 132 13.66 3.44 -7.01
CA LYS A 132 13.70 4.05 -8.36
C LYS A 132 13.19 5.50 -8.33
N ASP A 133 12.14 5.76 -7.56
CA ASP A 133 11.47 7.06 -7.53
C ASP A 133 12.23 8.10 -6.67
N GLN A 134 13.36 7.70 -6.06
CA GLN A 134 14.22 8.54 -5.20
C GLN A 134 13.50 9.16 -3.99
N ASP A 135 12.34 8.63 -3.60
CA ASP A 135 11.66 9.03 -2.39
C ASP A 135 12.31 8.39 -1.17
N LYS A 136 13.17 9.18 -0.50
CA LYS A 136 13.95 8.74 0.67
C LYS A 136 13.07 8.31 1.86
N GLU A 137 11.88 8.88 2.02
CA GLU A 137 10.96 8.54 3.11
C GLU A 137 10.32 7.17 2.87
N VAL A 138 9.86 6.95 1.64
CA VAL A 138 9.29 5.66 1.20
C VAL A 138 10.37 4.57 1.25
N GLU A 139 11.59 4.85 0.77
CA GLU A 139 12.72 3.91 0.82
C GLU A 139 13.08 3.54 2.27
N LYS A 140 13.11 4.51 3.18
CA LYS A 140 13.36 4.29 4.61
C LYS A 140 12.29 3.41 5.25
N SER A 141 11.02 3.66 4.95
CA SER A 141 9.88 2.89 5.45
C SER A 141 9.88 1.46 4.92
N ALA A 142 10.17 1.29 3.63
CA ALA A 142 10.32 -0.01 3.00
C ALA A 142 11.47 -0.83 3.60
N LYS A 143 12.65 -0.20 3.82
CA LYS A 143 13.78 -0.85 4.49
C LYS A 143 13.45 -1.23 5.94
N ALA A 144 12.69 -0.41 6.66
CA ALA A 144 12.25 -0.72 8.02
C ALA A 144 11.31 -1.93 8.04
N ALA A 145 10.35 -2.00 7.12
CA ALA A 145 9.44 -3.13 6.95
C ALA A 145 10.17 -4.43 6.58
N ILE A 146 11.10 -4.39 5.62
CA ILE A 146 11.94 -5.55 5.27
C ILE A 146 12.79 -6.00 6.45
N LYS A 147 13.32 -5.06 7.23
CA LYS A 147 14.10 -5.38 8.44
C LYS A 147 13.23 -6.03 9.54
N ALA A 148 11.93 -5.74 9.56
CA ALA A 148 10.98 -6.37 10.47
C ALA A 148 10.61 -7.79 10.02
N SER A 149 10.63 -8.09 8.70
CA SER A 149 10.33 -9.42 8.16
C SER A 149 11.28 -10.51 8.69
N THR A 150 10.77 -11.74 8.85
CA THR A 150 11.54 -12.87 9.37
C THR A 150 12.66 -13.25 8.41
N ARG A 151 13.88 -13.27 8.93
CA ARG A 151 15.05 -13.72 8.19
C ARG A 151 15.23 -15.22 8.36
N VAL A 152 15.37 -15.92 7.24
CA VAL A 152 15.71 -17.33 7.20
C VAL A 152 17.16 -17.46 6.74
N TYR A 153 18.02 -17.97 7.63
CA TYR A 153 19.41 -18.26 7.30
C TYR A 153 19.52 -19.72 6.90
N LEU A 154 20.08 -19.98 5.72
CA LEU A 154 20.24 -21.35 5.20
C LEU A 154 21.72 -21.73 5.28
N GLN A 155 22.03 -22.71 6.13
CA GLN A 155 23.39 -23.16 6.41
C GLN A 155 23.60 -24.58 5.88
N ALA A 156 24.65 -24.77 5.09
CA ALA A 156 24.96 -26.03 4.43
C ALA A 156 26.46 -26.36 4.51
N THR A 157 26.80 -27.64 4.61
CA THR A 157 28.18 -28.09 4.46
C THR A 157 28.62 -28.04 3.00
N PRO A 158 29.94 -27.97 2.70
CA PRO A 158 30.44 -28.00 1.32
C PRO A 158 30.00 -29.23 0.53
N ASP A 159 29.80 -30.36 1.22
CA ASP A 159 29.49 -31.66 0.61
C ASP A 159 27.99 -31.91 0.46
N PHE A 160 27.15 -31.05 1.05
CA PHE A 160 25.70 -31.16 0.87
C PHE A 160 25.32 -30.87 -0.59
N ASP A 161 24.28 -31.53 -1.09
CA ASP A 161 23.83 -31.36 -2.48
C ASP A 161 23.44 -29.91 -2.79
N LYS A 162 24.35 -29.20 -3.47
CA LYS A 162 24.18 -27.81 -3.90
C LYS A 162 22.89 -27.60 -4.70
N LYS A 163 22.47 -28.57 -5.53
CA LYS A 163 21.26 -28.46 -6.34
C LYS A 163 20.01 -28.46 -5.46
N SER A 164 19.95 -29.36 -4.49
CA SER A 164 18.88 -29.40 -3.49
C SER A 164 18.86 -28.13 -2.62
N THR A 165 20.01 -27.62 -2.19
CA THR A 165 20.09 -26.37 -1.39
C THR A 165 19.58 -25.17 -2.17
N ILE A 166 19.97 -25.01 -3.44
CA ILE A 166 19.47 -23.92 -4.30
C ILE A 166 17.96 -24.06 -4.54
N LYS A 167 17.47 -25.28 -4.77
CA LYS A 167 16.04 -25.54 -4.93
C LYS A 167 15.25 -25.17 -3.67
N LEU A 168 15.75 -25.55 -2.49
CA LEU A 168 15.14 -25.20 -1.21
C LEU A 168 15.11 -23.68 -1.02
N ARG A 169 16.24 -23.01 -1.25
CA ARG A 169 16.35 -21.55 -1.19
C ARG A 169 15.29 -20.88 -2.05
N ASN A 170 15.25 -21.20 -3.35
CA ASN A 170 14.30 -20.60 -4.29
C ASN A 170 12.85 -20.87 -3.88
N THR A 171 12.59 -22.04 -3.30
CA THR A 171 11.25 -22.38 -2.80
C THR A 171 10.89 -21.53 -1.59
N LEU A 172 11.79 -21.35 -0.63
CA LEU A 172 11.55 -20.49 0.53
C LEU A 172 11.40 -19.03 0.12
N GLU A 173 12.23 -18.52 -0.79
CA GLU A 173 12.10 -17.18 -1.35
C GLU A 173 10.75 -17.00 -2.07
N SER A 174 10.31 -17.96 -2.88
CA SER A 174 8.99 -17.90 -3.53
C SER A 174 7.81 -17.97 -2.54
N LYS A 175 8.03 -18.49 -1.33
CA LYS A 175 7.08 -18.47 -0.22
C LYS A 175 7.14 -17.15 0.58
N GLY A 176 7.96 -16.19 0.15
CA GLY A 176 8.07 -14.86 0.72
C GLY A 176 9.09 -14.73 1.85
N PHE A 177 9.86 -15.78 2.16
CA PHE A 177 10.90 -15.69 3.19
C PHE A 177 12.08 -14.84 2.70
N SER A 178 12.65 -14.02 3.58
CA SER A 178 13.87 -13.26 3.29
C SER A 178 15.11 -14.13 3.58
N LEU A 179 15.85 -14.52 2.54
CA LEU A 179 17.06 -15.32 2.64
C LEU A 179 18.29 -14.48 2.21
N PRO A 180 19.20 -14.13 3.13
CA PRO A 180 20.42 -13.39 2.77
C PRO A 180 21.37 -14.14 1.83
N GLY A 181 21.31 -15.47 1.84
CA GLY A 181 22.17 -16.35 1.06
C GLY A 181 22.26 -17.75 1.66
N ILE A 182 23.14 -18.57 1.08
CA ILE A 182 23.53 -19.87 1.64
C ILE A 182 24.86 -19.67 2.36
N GLU A 183 24.89 -19.94 3.66
CA GLU A 183 26.10 -19.88 4.48
C GLU A 183 26.78 -21.25 4.48
N THR A 184 28.02 -21.30 4.01
CA THR A 184 28.82 -22.52 4.08
C THR A 184 29.34 -22.70 5.50
N VAL A 185 28.93 -23.79 6.16
CA VAL A 185 29.37 -24.15 7.51
C VAL A 185 30.30 -25.36 7.49
N SER A 186 31.24 -25.43 8.43
CA SER A 186 32.12 -26.61 8.52
C SER A 186 31.34 -27.86 8.94
N GLN A 187 31.75 -29.02 8.44
CA GLN A 187 31.17 -30.31 8.86
C GLN A 187 31.21 -30.52 10.38
N LYS A 188 32.22 -29.94 11.07
CA LYS A 188 32.40 -30.07 12.53
C LYS A 188 31.28 -29.42 13.35
N ILE A 189 30.68 -28.35 12.84
CA ILE A 189 29.61 -27.60 13.54
C ILE A 189 28.21 -27.92 13.01
N SER A 190 28.13 -28.59 11.87
CA SER A 190 26.86 -28.99 11.27
C SER A 190 26.23 -30.16 12.06
N PRO A 191 24.91 -30.14 12.29
CA PRO A 191 24.24 -31.22 13.02
C PRO A 191 24.22 -32.53 12.22
N GLU A 192 24.08 -33.66 12.93
CA GLU A 192 23.90 -35.00 12.33
C GLU A 192 22.60 -35.11 11.52
N ASN A 193 21.56 -34.40 11.97
CA ASN A 193 20.25 -34.34 11.33
C ASN A 193 19.96 -32.91 10.91
N THR A 194 19.20 -32.73 9.85
CA THR A 194 18.77 -31.41 9.43
C THR A 194 17.88 -30.79 10.51
N GLU A 195 18.13 -29.53 10.87
CA GLU A 195 17.41 -28.83 11.92
C GLU A 195 16.82 -27.51 11.39
N VAL A 196 15.58 -27.21 11.79
CA VAL A 196 15.01 -25.85 11.67
C VAL A 196 15.00 -25.24 13.06
N ARG A 197 15.92 -24.30 13.29
CA ARG A 197 16.16 -23.67 14.58
C ARG A 197 15.42 -22.34 14.67
N TYR A 198 14.69 -22.13 15.76
CA TYR A 198 14.07 -20.84 16.07
C TYR A 198 14.52 -20.34 17.44
N PHE A 199 14.51 -19.03 17.63
CA PHE A 199 15.09 -18.39 18.81
C PHE A 199 14.04 -17.77 19.73
N ASN A 200 12.89 -17.33 19.18
CA ASN A 200 11.76 -16.80 19.95
C ASN A 200 10.54 -17.70 19.79
N GLU A 201 9.69 -17.81 20.82
CA GLU A 201 8.44 -18.60 20.74
C GLU A 201 7.52 -18.16 19.60
N LYS A 202 7.47 -16.86 19.31
CA LYS A 202 6.70 -16.30 18.19
C LYS A 202 7.18 -16.79 16.82
N ASP A 203 8.42 -17.25 16.70
CA ASP A 203 9.02 -17.71 15.44
C ASP A 203 8.77 -19.22 15.21
N LYS A 204 8.24 -19.95 16.21
CA LYS A 204 7.95 -21.39 16.10
C LYS A 204 6.99 -21.72 14.94
N PRO A 205 5.86 -21.02 14.74
CA PRO A 205 4.97 -21.32 13.61
C PRO A 205 5.67 -21.20 12.25
N ILE A 206 6.60 -20.26 12.13
CA ILE A 206 7.39 -20.06 10.91
C ILE A 206 8.34 -21.24 10.70
N ALA A 207 9.03 -21.68 11.76
CA ALA A 207 9.88 -22.87 11.71
C ALA A 207 9.09 -24.14 11.32
N ASP A 208 7.87 -24.29 11.82
CA ASP A 208 6.97 -25.40 11.45
C ASP A 208 6.57 -25.35 9.96
N ILE A 209 6.31 -24.16 9.42
CA ILE A 209 6.04 -23.97 7.99
C ILE A 209 7.27 -24.35 7.15
N ILE A 210 8.47 -23.90 7.55
CA ILE A 210 9.72 -24.20 6.85
C ILE A 210 9.98 -25.71 6.86
N SER A 211 9.82 -26.38 8.00
CA SER A 211 9.95 -27.84 8.11
C SER A 211 8.97 -28.57 7.18
N LYS A 212 7.71 -28.11 7.08
CA LYS A 212 6.74 -28.66 6.11
C LYS A 212 7.19 -28.48 4.65
N VAL A 213 7.75 -27.32 4.30
CA VAL A 213 8.28 -27.07 2.94
C VAL A 213 9.47 -27.99 2.65
N MET A 214 10.37 -28.18 3.62
CA MET A 214 11.51 -29.09 3.50
C MET A 214 11.04 -30.54 3.30
N LYS A 215 10.05 -30.98 4.07
CA LYS A 215 9.46 -32.32 3.95
C LYS A 215 8.85 -32.57 2.56
N GLN A 216 8.18 -31.58 1.98
CA GLN A 216 7.65 -31.65 0.60
C GLN A 216 8.75 -31.83 -0.45
N GLN A 217 10.00 -31.50 -0.12
CA GLN A 217 11.18 -31.70 -0.99
C GLN A 217 11.97 -32.97 -0.66
N GLY A 218 11.47 -33.82 0.25
CA GLY A 218 12.17 -35.02 0.69
C GLY A 218 13.28 -34.75 1.72
N LEU A 219 13.27 -33.58 2.36
CA LEU A 219 14.20 -33.23 3.44
C LEU A 219 13.45 -33.27 4.78
N GLU A 220 13.69 -34.32 5.58
CA GLU A 220 13.21 -34.38 6.96
C GLU A 220 14.03 -33.42 7.83
N ALA A 221 13.37 -32.60 8.64
CA ALA A 221 14.02 -31.59 9.47
C ALA A 221 13.39 -31.50 10.87
N ASN A 222 14.23 -31.52 11.90
CA ASN A 222 13.83 -31.40 13.29
C ASN A 222 13.65 -29.93 13.67
N VAL A 223 12.44 -29.54 14.07
CA VAL A 223 12.16 -28.19 14.57
C VAL A 223 12.65 -28.08 16.02
N LYS A 224 13.56 -27.14 16.30
CA LYS A 224 14.23 -27.03 17.59
C LYS A 224 14.32 -25.59 18.08
N LYS A 225 13.96 -25.36 19.35
CA LYS A 225 14.24 -24.08 20.01
C LYS A 225 15.70 -24.01 20.40
N ILE A 226 16.36 -22.90 20.07
CA ILE A 226 17.70 -22.60 20.54
C ILE A 226 17.61 -21.42 21.51
N ASN A 227 18.25 -21.55 22.67
CA ASN A 227 18.39 -20.46 23.63
C ASN A 227 19.78 -19.84 23.44
N PRO A 228 19.91 -18.72 22.71
CA PRO A 228 21.20 -18.10 22.47
C PRO A 228 21.71 -17.43 23.76
N GLU A 229 23.02 -17.33 23.93
CA GLU A 229 23.63 -16.63 25.08
C GLU A 229 23.20 -15.15 25.15
N LYS A 230 22.96 -14.54 23.99
CA LYS A 230 22.46 -13.16 23.86
C LYS A 230 21.07 -13.19 23.22
N PRO A 231 20.09 -12.45 23.77
CA PRO A 231 18.74 -12.42 23.21
C PRO A 231 18.77 -11.89 21.78
N ILE A 232 18.06 -12.58 20.89
CA ILE A 232 17.93 -12.20 19.48
C ILE A 232 16.65 -11.37 19.35
N ASN A 233 16.82 -10.06 19.24
CA ASN A 233 15.70 -9.09 19.20
C ASN A 233 14.91 -9.09 17.87
N ARG A 234 15.28 -9.92 16.90
CA ARG A 234 14.65 -9.98 15.57
C ARG A 234 14.04 -11.36 15.35
N SER A 235 12.99 -11.40 14.52
CA SER A 235 12.45 -12.67 14.05
C SER A 235 13.48 -13.32 13.15
N GLN A 236 14.01 -14.46 13.59
CA GLN A 236 15.07 -15.20 12.92
C GLN A 236 14.79 -16.69 13.02
N VAL A 237 14.93 -17.37 11.89
CA VAL A 237 14.92 -18.84 11.80
C VAL A 237 16.17 -19.27 11.05
N GLU A 238 16.79 -20.34 11.51
CA GLU A 238 17.95 -20.95 10.87
C GLU A 238 17.60 -22.34 10.36
N VAL A 239 18.02 -22.66 9.15
CA VAL A 239 17.91 -23.98 8.55
C VAL A 239 19.31 -24.55 8.43
N TRP A 240 19.62 -25.54 9.27
CA TRP A 240 20.90 -26.24 9.27
C TRP A 240 20.73 -27.56 8.54
N LEU A 241 21.33 -27.68 7.36
CA LEU A 241 21.36 -28.93 6.62
C LEU A 241 22.38 -29.87 7.25
N LYS A 242 22.02 -31.15 7.40
CA LYS A 242 22.91 -32.16 7.96
C LYS A 242 24.26 -32.22 7.24
N LYS A 243 25.29 -32.65 7.97
CA LYS A 243 26.61 -32.90 7.36
C LYS A 243 26.60 -34.03 6.34
#